data_AF-A0A6B3CV17-F1
#
_entry.id   AF-A0A6B3CV17-F1
#
_cell.length_a   1.000
_cell.length_b   1.000
_cell.length_c   1.000
_cell.angle_alpha   90.00
_cell.angle_beta   90.00
_cell.angle_gamma   90.00
#
_symmetry.space_group_name_H-M   'P 1'
#
loop_
_entity.id
_entity.type
_entity.pdbx_description
1 polymer ?
#
loop_
_entity_poly.entity_id
_entity_poly.type
_entity_poly.pdbx_seq_one_letter_code
_entity_poly.pdbx_strand_id
1 'polypeptide(L)' 'TARARIAQLDEYVGLPADHPESYRSVLRREVLEPLGIGMDAFMGPDGTATDVQGACEAYDRALSGAGGVDLQLLGIG' A
#
# COMPACT_ATOMS: atom_id res chain seq x y z
N THR A 1 15.02 -6.84 15.45
CA THR A 1 13.72 -6.72 14.75
C THR A 1 13.88 -5.65 13.69
N ALA A 2 13.78 -5.99 12.41
CA ALA A 2 13.79 -4.98 11.36
C ALA A 2 12.51 -4.13 11.48
N ARG A 3 12.63 -2.81 11.39
CA ARG A 3 11.51 -1.86 11.43
C ARG A 3 11.37 -1.26 10.04
N ALA A 4 10.61 -1.91 9.17
CA ALA A 4 10.27 -1.38 7.85
C ALA A 4 8.78 -1.07 7.80
N ARG A 5 8.41 -0.01 7.08
CA ARG A 5 7.05 0.24 6.63
C ARG A 5 7.01 -0.02 5.13
N ILE A 6 5.94 -0.64 4.66
CA ILE A 6 5.76 -0.98 3.24
C ILE A 6 4.67 -0.09 2.70
N ALA A 7 5.03 0.76 1.74
CA ALA A 7 4.11 1.64 1.04
C ALA A 7 3.84 1.10 -0.38
N GLN A 8 2.58 0.78 -0.66
CA GLN A 8 2.13 0.38 -1.98
C GLN A 8 2.04 1.59 -2.91
N LEU A 9 2.41 1.44 -4.18
CA LEU A 9 2.41 2.55 -5.13
C LEU A 9 1.00 2.94 -5.57
N ASP A 10 0.21 1.96 -5.96
CA ASP A 10 -1.09 2.11 -6.62
C ASP A 10 -2.06 1.01 -6.20
N GLU A 11 -3.35 1.17 -6.47
CA GLU A 11 -4.38 0.15 -6.24
C GLU A 11 -5.48 0.30 -7.29
N TYR A 12 -6.20 -0.78 -7.58
CA TYR A 12 -7.38 -0.72 -8.45
C TYR A 12 -8.53 0.05 -7.79
N VAL A 13 -9.15 0.95 -8.55
CA VAL A 13 -10.40 1.62 -8.13
C VAL A 13 -11.59 0.68 -8.32
N GLY A 14 -12.43 0.58 -7.29
CA GLY A 14 -13.70 -0.16 -7.32
C GLY A 14 -13.57 -1.68 -7.11
N LEU A 15 -12.35 -2.20 -6.93
CA LEU A 15 -12.13 -3.59 -6.57
C LEU A 15 -12.28 -3.76 -5.05
N PRO A 16 -12.96 -4.82 -4.57
CA PRO A 16 -13.02 -5.11 -3.14
C PRO A 16 -11.61 -5.27 -2.55
N ALA A 17 -11.37 -4.72 -1.36
CA ALA A 17 -10.05 -4.76 -0.71
C ALA A 17 -9.58 -6.18 -0.34
N ASP A 18 -10.50 -7.14 -0.25
CA ASP A 18 -10.23 -8.56 -0.01
C ASP A 18 -10.20 -9.40 -1.29
N HIS A 19 -10.40 -8.78 -2.46
CA HIS A 19 -10.28 -9.48 -3.73
C HIS A 19 -8.87 -10.06 -3.87
N PRO A 20 -8.71 -11.33 -4.27
CA PRO A 20 -7.41 -12.01 -4.29
C PRO A 20 -6.37 -11.34 -5.20
N GLU A 21 -6.84 -10.62 -6.22
CA GLU A 21 -6.03 -9.87 -7.18
C GLU A 21 -6.00 -8.35 -6.93
N SER A 22 -6.51 -7.87 -5.78
CA SER A 22 -6.16 -6.52 -5.32
C SER A 22 -4.66 -6.46 -5.05
N TYR A 23 -4.04 -5.33 -5.35
CA TYR A 23 -2.59 -5.18 -5.11
C TYR A 23 -2.26 -5.29 -3.61
N ARG A 24 -3.18 -4.87 -2.74
CA ARG A 24 -3.12 -5.14 -1.29
C ARG A 24 -3.03 -6.63 -0.98
N SER A 25 -3.88 -7.45 -1.58
CA SER A 25 -3.88 -8.90 -1.34
C SER A 25 -2.63 -9.57 -1.89
N VAL A 26 -2.16 -9.14 -3.07
CA VAL A 26 -0.91 -9.61 -3.66
C VAL A 26 0.29 -9.21 -2.79
N LEU A 27 0.42 -7.95 -2.37
CA LEU A 27 1.53 -7.53 -1.49
C LEU A 27 1.52 -8.24 -0.15
N ARG A 28 0.34 -8.46 0.44
CA ARG A 28 0.23 -9.26 1.67
C ARG A 28 0.80 -10.66 1.47
N ARG A 29 0.36 -11.37 0.42
CA ARG A 29 0.73 -12.77 0.14
C ARG A 29 2.19 -12.92 -0.29
N GLU A 30 2.68 -12.04 -1.16
CA GLU A 30 3.97 -12.19 -1.82
C GLU A 30 5.12 -11.46 -1.09
N VAL A 31 4.82 -10.46 -0.26
CA VAL A 31 5.84 -9.63 0.41
C VAL A 31 5.72 -9.66 1.92
N LEU A 32 4.56 -9.33 2.47
CA LEU A 32 4.43 -9.16 3.93
C LEU A 32 4.51 -10.51 4.67
N GLU A 33 3.72 -11.50 4.25
CA GLU A 33 3.68 -12.83 4.87
C GLU A 33 5.04 -13.54 4.81
N PRO A 34 5.75 -13.64 3.65
CA PRO A 34 7.06 -14.30 3.58
C PRO A 34 8.15 -13.62 4.41
N LEU A 35 8.04 -12.30 4.62
CA LEU A 35 8.98 -11.52 5.42
C LEU A 35 8.58 -11.41 6.90
N GLY A 36 7.42 -11.95 7.29
CA GLY A 36 6.89 -11.85 8.64
C GLY A 36 6.55 -10.42 9.07
N ILE A 37 6.17 -9.56 8.12
CA ILE A 37 5.77 -8.17 8.37
C ILE A 37 4.25 -8.13 8.58
N GLY A 38 3.81 -7.50 9.67
CA GLY A 38 2.39 -7.33 9.95
C GLY A 38 1.74 -6.25 9.08
N MET A 39 0.42 -6.35 8.90
CA MET A 39 -0.37 -5.33 8.20
C MET A 39 -0.38 -3.96 8.89
N ASP A 40 0.05 -3.88 10.15
CA ASP A 40 0.27 -2.64 10.90
C ASP A 40 1.43 -1.79 10.34
N ALA A 41 2.33 -2.41 9.59
CA ALA A 41 3.42 -1.75 8.88
C ALA A 41 3.10 -1.47 7.39
N PHE A 42 1.91 -1.84 6.91
CA PHE A 42 1.48 -1.63 5.53
C PHE A 42 0.73 -0.30 5.37
N MET A 43 1.03 0.40 4.28
CA MET A 43 0.37 1.63 3.86
C MET A 43 0.02 1.49 2.38
N GLY A 44 -1.18 1.88 1.98
CA GLY A 44 -1.59 1.86 0.58
C GLY A 44 -2.80 2.76 0.33
N PRO A 45 -3.03 3.17 -0.94
CA PRO A 45 -4.20 3.95 -1.30
C PRO A 45 -5.49 3.14 -1.11
N ASP A 46 -6.57 3.83 -0.77
CA ASP A 46 -7.91 3.23 -0.65
C ASP A 46 -8.63 3.22 -2.00
N GLY A 47 -8.51 2.10 -2.72
CA GLY A 47 -9.21 1.87 -3.99
C GLY A 47 -10.73 1.75 -3.87
N THR A 48 -11.28 1.65 -2.65
CA THR A 48 -12.73 1.55 -2.41
C THR A 48 -13.39 2.90 -2.08
N ALA A 49 -12.58 3.96 -1.97
CA ALA A 49 -13.07 5.29 -1.65
C ALA A 49 -14.03 5.83 -2.71
N THR A 50 -15.13 6.44 -2.26
CA THR A 50 -16.07 7.14 -3.17
C THR A 50 -15.46 8.43 -3.72
N ASP A 51 -14.64 9.12 -2.92
CA ASP A 51 -13.84 10.27 -3.34
C ASP A 51 -12.39 9.84 -3.57
N VAL A 52 -12.08 9.46 -4.80
CA VAL A 52 -10.75 8.99 -5.21
C VAL A 52 -9.68 10.07 -5.01
N GLN A 53 -10.00 11.32 -5.34
CA GLN A 53 -9.06 12.43 -5.19
C GLN A 53 -8.73 12.66 -3.71
N GLY A 54 -9.76 12.67 -2.85
CA GLY A 54 -9.58 12.76 -1.40
C GLY A 54 -8.75 11.60 -0.83
N ALA A 55 -8.90 10.38 -1.37
CA ALA A 55 -8.11 9.22 -0.97
C ALA A 55 -6.63 9.35 -1.36
N CYS A 56 -6.34 9.84 -2.58
CA CYS A 56 -4.97 10.16 -3.00
C CYS A 56 -4.32 11.19 -2.07
N GLU A 57 -5.00 12.30 -1.80
CA GLU A 57 -4.48 13.35 -0.92
C GLU A 57 -4.30 12.87 0.52
N ALA A 58 -5.18 11.99 1.01
CA ALA A 58 -5.04 11.37 2.32
C ALA A 58 -3.82 10.45 2.37
N TYR A 59 -3.57 9.69 1.31
CA TYR A 59 -2.41 8.81 1.20
C TYR A 59 -1.10 9.62 1.14
N ASP A 60 -1.04 10.69 0.35
CA ASP A 60 0.11 11.60 0.30
C ASP A 60 0.44 12.21 1.67
N ARG A 61 -0.59 12.66 2.40
CA ARG A 61 -0.42 13.16 3.78
C ARG A 61 0.10 12.07 4.72
N ALA A 62 -0.40 10.84 4.59
CA ALA A 62 0.05 9.72 5.41
C ALA A 62 1.52 9.37 5.13
N LEU A 63 1.93 9.32 3.85
CA LEU A 63 3.31 9.09 3.44
C LEU A 63 4.24 10.21 3.93
N SER A 64 3.85 11.47 3.75
CA SER A 64 4.62 12.61 4.24
C SER A 64 4.75 12.59 5.78
N GLY A 65 3.66 12.31 6.49
CA GLY A 65 3.66 12.17 7.95
C GLY A 65 4.47 10.97 8.46
N ALA A 66 4.68 9.96 7.62
CA ALA A 66 5.54 8.82 7.91
C ALA A 66 7.04 9.09 7.68
N GLY A 67 7.40 10.24 7.10
CA GLY A 67 8.78 10.62 6.78
C GLY A 67 9.14 10.52 5.29
N GLY A 68 8.19 10.18 4.43
CA GLY A 68 8.42 9.93 3.00
C GLY A 68 8.91 8.51 2.71
N VAL A 69 9.41 8.31 1.49
CA VAL A 69 9.91 7.01 1.00
C VAL A 69 11.43 7.01 0.98
N ASP A 70 12.05 6.11 1.76
CA ASP A 70 13.51 5.95 1.80
C ASP A 70 14.06 5.19 0.57
N LEU A 71 13.30 4.21 0.08
CA LEU A 71 13.64 3.36 -1.06
C LEU A 71 12.37 2.99 -1.83
N GLN A 72 12.40 3.14 -3.15
CA GLN A 72 11.32 2.74 -4.03
C GLN A 72 11.79 1.63 -4.99
N LEU A 73 11.05 0.53 -5.02
CA LEU A 73 11.23 -0.56 -5.98
C LEU A 73 10.09 -0.47 -7.02
N LEU A 74 10.44 -0.33 -8.29
CA LEU A 74 9.49 -0.13 -9.37
C LEU A 74 9.84 -1.02 -10.56
N GLY A 75 8.83 -1.67 -11.16
CA GLY A 75 8.95 -2.33 -12.45
C GLY A 75 8.74 -1.34 -13.59
N ILE A 76 9.50 -1.50 -14.68
CA ILE A 76 9.25 -0.81 -15.94
C ILE A 76 8.64 -1.80 -16.93
N GLY A 77 7.65 -1.35 -17.70
CA GLY A 77 7.01 -2.12 -18.77
C GLY A 77 7.77 -2.05 -20.09
#